data_AF-A0A947R4K3-F1
#
_entry.id   AF-A0A947R4K3-F1
#
_cell.length_a   1.000
_cell.length_b   1.000
_cell.length_c   1.000
_cell.angle_alpha   90.00
_cell.angle_beta   90.00
_cell.angle_gamma   90.00
#
_symmetry.space_group_name_H-M   'P 1'
#
loop_
_entity.id
_entity.type
_entity.pdbx_description
1 polymer ?
#
loop_
_entity_poly.entity_id
_entity_poly.type
_entity_poly.pdbx_seq_one_letter_code
_entity_poly.pdbx_strand_id
1 'polypeptide(L)'
;MMTGNPILLKVKGLRKELELSVNPIDIKIDLLKKTLETMVSPIKIQVEQLEKELEWLKLEDSIRVLNQKSSIDISFNINLLISAEDKYVELQLEQIKYENLMSDIIHKIHELSGSNAPVRFETNNMIPIDQIEVLLNDMSIVSENVYLRTRAYKRDLAGIKYELENDKNRDYLSYVQLSYDSEDKDEPEKAYSVEFGFNMPFIRSDRDSLKLKKIKYLQDKFKYEEEKRVFSEQALSESYLLKRLIRQK
;
A
#
# COMPACT_ATOMS: atom_id res chain seq x y z
N MET A 1 -6.17 43.61 12.31
CA MET A 1 -6.77 42.26 12.41
C MET A 1 -6.75 41.64 11.03
N MET A 2 -5.90 40.64 10.78
CA MET A 2 -5.77 40.01 9.46
C MET A 2 -6.91 39.00 9.27
N THR A 3 -7.91 39.36 8.47
CA THR A 3 -8.92 38.45 7.95
C THR A 3 -8.25 37.52 6.94
N GLY A 4 -7.86 36.33 7.40
CA GLY A 4 -7.37 35.28 6.52
C GLY A 4 -8.42 34.96 5.47
N ASN A 5 -8.03 34.95 4.19
CA ASN A 5 -8.92 34.63 3.08
C ASN A 5 -9.68 33.31 3.38
N PRO A 6 -11.03 33.32 3.42
CA PRO A 6 -11.84 32.20 3.86
C PRO A 6 -11.67 30.95 2.99
N ILE A 7 -11.31 31.12 1.71
CA ILE A 7 -11.01 30.02 0.79
C ILE A 7 -9.71 29.33 1.20
N LEU A 8 -8.69 30.10 1.58
CA LEU A 8 -7.40 29.58 2.06
C LEU A 8 -7.55 28.80 3.38
N LEU A 9 -8.42 29.26 4.29
CA LEU A 9 -8.73 28.54 5.53
C LEU A 9 -9.45 27.22 5.23
N LYS A 10 -10.39 27.21 4.27
CA LYS A 10 -11.14 26.02 3.88
C LYS A 10 -10.25 24.97 3.19
N VAL A 11 -9.37 25.41 2.28
CA VAL A 11 -8.37 24.53 1.64
C VAL A 11 -7.41 23.95 2.68
N LYS A 12 -6.98 24.74 3.67
CA LYS A 12 -6.09 24.27 4.74
C LYS A 12 -6.79 23.25 5.66
N GLY A 13 -8.09 23.44 5.94
CA GLY A 13 -8.93 22.50 6.67
C GLY A 13 -9.07 21.16 5.94
N LEU A 14 -9.50 21.21 4.67
CA LEU A 14 -9.65 20.02 3.82
C LEU A 14 -8.33 19.25 3.67
N ARG A 15 -7.20 19.96 3.55
CA ARG A 15 -5.89 19.32 3.46
C ARG A 15 -5.51 18.58 4.75
N LYS A 16 -5.87 19.12 5.91
CA LYS A 16 -5.62 18.50 7.21
C LYS A 16 -6.54 17.30 7.43
N GLU A 17 -7.80 17.38 7.00
CA GLU A 17 -8.73 16.24 6.99
C GLU A 17 -8.25 15.13 6.07
N LEU A 18 -7.72 15.47 4.89
CA LEU A 18 -7.13 14.52 3.95
C LEU A 18 -5.89 13.84 4.55
N GLU A 19 -5.00 14.60 5.19
CA GLU A 19 -3.78 14.08 5.82
C GLU A 19 -4.10 13.16 7.02
N LEU A 20 -5.15 13.49 7.78
CA LEU A 20 -5.67 12.67 8.87
C LEU A 20 -6.41 11.41 8.40
N SER A 21 -6.92 11.39 7.16
CA SER A 21 -7.60 10.21 6.58
C SER A 21 -6.67 9.31 5.78
N VAL A 22 -5.58 9.85 5.22
CA VAL A 22 -4.54 9.07 4.51
C VAL A 22 -3.70 8.24 5.48
N ASN A 23 -3.31 8.78 6.64
CA ASN A 23 -2.53 8.05 7.65
C ASN A 23 -3.17 6.72 8.11
N PRO A 24 -4.46 6.66 8.51
CA PRO A 24 -5.09 5.40 8.91
C PRO A 24 -5.27 4.42 7.74
N ILE A 25 -5.31 4.90 6.50
CA ILE A 25 -5.33 4.05 5.30
C ILE A 25 -3.95 3.44 5.06
N ASP A 26 -2.87 4.23 5.15
CA ASP A 26 -1.49 3.73 5.01
C ASP A 26 -1.17 2.67 6.09
N ILE A 27 -1.58 2.92 7.34
CA ILE A 27 -1.44 1.95 8.44
C ILE A 27 -2.22 0.66 8.15
N LYS A 28 -3.46 0.76 7.63
CA LYS A 28 -4.25 -0.40 7.23
C LYS A 28 -3.59 -1.17 6.08
N ILE A 29 -3.05 -0.48 5.08
CA ILE A 29 -2.36 -1.12 3.95
C ILE A 29 -1.11 -1.88 4.44
N ASP A 30 -0.31 -1.28 5.32
CA ASP A 30 0.90 -1.92 5.85
C ASP A 30 0.57 -3.14 6.74
N LEU A 31 -0.47 -3.02 7.59
CA LEU A 31 -1.01 -4.16 8.34
C LEU A 31 -1.48 -5.27 7.41
N LEU A 32 -2.13 -4.91 6.30
CA LEU A 32 -2.63 -5.88 5.34
C LEU A 32 -1.53 -6.58 4.57
N LYS A 33 -0.53 -5.86 4.09
CA LYS A 33 0.65 -6.45 3.45
C LYS A 33 1.35 -7.43 4.37
N LYS A 34 1.59 -7.04 5.61
CA LYS A 34 2.23 -7.91 6.62
C LYS A 34 1.37 -9.14 6.94
N THR A 35 0.04 -8.99 6.92
CA THR A 35 -0.88 -10.11 7.11
C THR A 35 -0.88 -11.05 5.90
N LEU A 36 -0.76 -10.50 4.68
CA LEU A 36 -0.68 -11.28 3.45
C LEU A 36 0.65 -12.06 3.33
N GLU A 37 1.76 -11.43 3.72
CA GLU A 37 3.10 -12.04 3.73
C GLU A 37 3.23 -13.20 4.73
N THR A 38 2.43 -13.18 5.80
CA THR A 38 2.41 -14.23 6.84
C THR A 38 1.37 -15.32 6.59
N MET A 39 0.46 -15.12 5.63
CA MET A 39 -0.58 -16.10 5.33
C MET A 39 -0.04 -17.22 4.42
N VAL A 40 -0.18 -18.45 4.88
CA VAL A 40 -0.08 -19.64 4.02
C VAL A 40 -1.21 -19.55 2.99
N SER A 41 -0.90 -19.82 1.72
CA SER A 41 -1.89 -19.74 0.63
C SER A 41 -3.16 -20.52 0.98
N PRO A 42 -4.37 -19.91 0.91
CA PRO A 42 -5.62 -20.60 1.20
C PRO A 42 -5.83 -21.83 0.33
N ILE A 43 -5.35 -21.79 -0.92
CA ILE A 43 -5.38 -22.92 -1.85
C ILE A 43 -4.45 -24.04 -1.38
N LYS A 44 -3.26 -23.70 -0.86
CA LYS A 44 -2.34 -24.70 -0.30
C LYS A 44 -2.97 -25.39 0.92
N ILE A 45 -3.65 -24.64 1.77
CA ILE A 45 -4.40 -25.18 2.90
C ILE A 45 -5.51 -26.14 2.42
N GLN A 46 -6.27 -25.76 1.38
CA GLN A 46 -7.31 -26.63 0.82
C GLN A 46 -6.76 -27.93 0.21
N VAL A 47 -5.62 -27.87 -0.48
CA VAL A 47 -4.97 -29.07 -1.03
C VAL A 47 -4.48 -29.99 0.09
N GLU A 48 -3.80 -29.43 1.10
CA GLU A 48 -3.35 -30.20 2.28
C GLU A 48 -4.54 -30.80 3.04
N GLN A 49 -5.66 -30.08 3.18
CA GLN A 49 -6.90 -30.60 3.77
C GLN A 49 -7.45 -31.80 3.01
N LEU A 50 -7.54 -31.73 1.68
CA LEU A 50 -8.05 -32.82 0.85
C LEU A 50 -7.14 -34.06 0.87
N GLU A 51 -5.81 -33.86 0.87
CA GLU A 51 -4.85 -34.95 1.00
C GLU A 51 -4.98 -35.66 2.36
N LYS A 52 -5.17 -34.87 3.44
CA LYS A 52 -5.37 -35.37 4.80
C LYS A 52 -6.72 -36.07 4.98
N GLU A 53 -7.78 -35.58 4.34
CA GLU A 53 -9.10 -36.23 4.33
C GLU A 53 -9.05 -37.60 3.65
N LEU A 54 -8.28 -37.72 2.56
CA LEU A 54 -8.06 -39.00 1.89
C LEU A 54 -7.21 -39.98 2.72
N GLU A 55 -6.23 -39.48 3.47
CA GLU A 55 -5.45 -40.28 4.43
C GLU A 55 -6.29 -40.73 5.61
N TRP A 56 -7.16 -39.86 6.11
CA TRP A 56 -8.12 -40.12 7.18
C TRP A 56 -9.10 -41.24 6.81
N LEU A 57 -9.71 -41.19 5.62
CA LEU A 57 -10.61 -42.25 5.12
C LEU A 57 -9.92 -43.62 5.01
N LYS A 58 -8.64 -43.65 4.62
CA LYS A 58 -7.86 -44.89 4.57
C LYS A 58 -7.59 -45.45 5.97
N LEU A 59 -7.30 -44.57 6.93
CA LEU A 59 -7.07 -44.95 8.32
C LEU A 59 -8.35 -45.45 9.00
N GLU A 60 -9.48 -44.81 8.75
CA GLU A 60 -10.80 -45.25 9.25
C GLU A 60 -11.13 -46.68 8.80
N ASP A 61 -10.96 -46.98 7.51
CA ASP A 61 -11.19 -48.32 6.98
C ASP A 61 -10.18 -49.35 7.53
N SER A 62 -8.92 -48.94 7.71
CA SER A 62 -7.87 -49.78 8.31
C SER A 62 -8.18 -50.12 9.77
N ILE A 63 -8.64 -49.15 10.56
CA ILE A 63 -9.11 -49.35 11.95
C ILE A 63 -10.31 -50.30 11.95
N ARG A 64 -11.27 -50.14 11.02
CA ARG A 64 -12.43 -51.03 10.91
C ARG A 64 -12.02 -52.48 10.66
N VAL A 65 -11.07 -52.71 9.76
CA VAL A 65 -10.53 -54.05 9.47
C VAL A 65 -9.76 -54.62 10.65
N LEU A 66 -8.95 -53.80 11.35
CA LEU A 66 -8.21 -54.22 12.54
C LEU A 66 -9.15 -54.57 13.70
N ASN A 67 -10.22 -53.81 13.90
CA ASN A 67 -11.27 -54.08 14.89
C ASN A 67 -12.04 -55.39 14.59
N GLN A 68 -12.28 -55.69 13.31
CA GLN A 68 -12.88 -56.96 12.93
C GLN A 68 -11.91 -58.14 13.18
N LYS A 69 -10.62 -57.97 12.89
CA LYS A 69 -9.60 -58.99 13.14
C LYS A 69 -9.35 -59.23 14.62
N SER A 70 -9.36 -58.20 15.44
CA SER A 70 -9.19 -58.32 16.91
C SER A 70 -10.28 -59.16 17.56
N SER A 71 -11.47 -59.18 16.96
CA SER A 71 -12.63 -59.95 17.44
C SER A 71 -12.60 -61.43 17.05
N ILE A 72 -11.76 -61.82 16.07
CA ILE A 72 -11.77 -63.17 15.45
C ILE A 72 -10.45 -63.91 15.69
N ASP A 73 -9.32 -63.19 15.74
CA ASP A 73 -7.97 -63.78 15.79
C ASP A 73 -7.32 -63.64 17.17
N ILE A 74 -7.01 -64.77 17.80
CA ILE A 74 -6.38 -64.85 19.12
C ILE A 74 -4.91 -64.40 19.09
N SER A 75 -4.28 -64.40 17.91
CA SER A 75 -2.90 -63.94 17.71
C SER A 75 -2.79 -62.45 17.36
N PHE A 76 -3.90 -61.72 17.44
CA PHE A 76 -3.97 -60.31 17.08
C PHE A 76 -3.05 -59.43 17.95
N ASN A 77 -2.23 -58.62 17.30
CA ASN A 77 -1.39 -57.63 17.97
C ASN A 77 -2.16 -56.33 18.18
N ILE A 78 -2.66 -56.12 19.39
CA ILE A 78 -3.45 -54.94 19.77
C ILE A 78 -2.70 -53.61 19.59
N ASN A 79 -1.37 -53.62 19.62
CA ASN A 79 -0.57 -52.41 19.41
C ASN A 79 -0.75 -51.83 17.99
N LEU A 80 -1.09 -52.66 17.00
CA LEU A 80 -1.37 -52.18 15.64
C LEU A 80 -2.66 -51.36 15.60
N LEU A 81 -3.70 -51.79 16.33
CA LEU A 81 -4.95 -51.05 16.45
C LEU A 81 -4.74 -49.72 17.17
N ILE A 82 -4.08 -49.75 18.34
CA ILE A 82 -3.78 -48.55 19.12
C ILE A 82 -2.98 -47.55 18.27
N SER A 83 -1.95 -48.01 17.54
CA SER A 83 -1.17 -47.12 16.68
C SER A 83 -1.96 -46.51 15.51
N ALA A 84 -2.98 -47.20 15.01
CA ALA A 84 -3.85 -46.69 13.97
C ALA A 84 -4.84 -45.66 14.53
N GLU A 85 -5.39 -45.92 15.72
CA GLU A 85 -6.25 -44.99 16.46
C GLU A 85 -5.50 -43.71 16.86
N ASP A 86 -4.26 -43.82 17.34
CA ASP A 86 -3.43 -42.66 17.67
C ASP A 86 -3.19 -41.77 16.45
N LYS A 87 -2.82 -42.36 15.30
CA LYS A 87 -2.66 -41.63 14.02
C LYS A 87 -3.94 -41.00 13.53
N TYR A 88 -5.08 -41.68 13.74
CA TYR A 88 -6.38 -41.14 13.39
C TYR A 88 -6.71 -39.90 14.22
N VAL A 89 -6.42 -39.91 15.53
CA VAL A 89 -6.59 -38.76 16.40
C VAL A 89 -5.63 -37.62 16.02
N GLU A 90 -4.38 -37.92 15.67
CA GLU A 90 -3.42 -36.91 15.18
C GLU A 90 -3.92 -36.21 13.90
N LEU A 91 -4.42 -36.98 12.93
CA LEU A 91 -4.99 -36.42 11.70
C LEU A 91 -6.23 -35.57 11.98
N GLN A 92 -7.10 -35.97 12.91
CA GLN A 92 -8.24 -35.15 13.34
C GLN A 92 -7.78 -33.81 13.93
N LEU A 93 -6.74 -33.81 14.76
CA LEU A 93 -6.18 -32.58 15.32
C LEU A 93 -5.57 -31.68 14.22
N GLU A 94 -4.92 -32.26 13.21
CA GLU A 94 -4.43 -31.51 12.06
C GLU A 94 -5.57 -30.90 11.25
N GLN A 95 -6.64 -31.65 10.98
CA GLN A 95 -7.81 -31.15 10.27
C GLN A 95 -8.45 -29.95 10.97
N ILE A 96 -8.63 -30.03 12.29
CA ILE A 96 -9.15 -28.92 13.11
C ILE A 96 -8.23 -27.68 13.00
N LYS A 97 -6.90 -27.87 12.99
CA LYS A 97 -5.96 -26.74 12.80
C LYS A 97 -6.17 -26.07 11.44
N TYR A 98 -6.31 -26.84 10.37
CA TYR A 98 -6.54 -26.29 9.03
C TYR A 98 -7.90 -25.61 8.90
N GLU A 99 -8.95 -26.16 9.50
CA GLU A 99 -10.27 -25.53 9.56
C GLU A 99 -10.22 -24.18 10.27
N ASN A 100 -9.52 -24.10 11.41
CA ASN A 100 -9.32 -22.84 12.12
C ASN A 100 -8.57 -21.81 11.28
N LEU A 101 -7.49 -22.23 10.59
CA LEU A 101 -6.75 -21.35 9.68
C LEU A 101 -7.63 -20.83 8.53
N MET A 102 -8.47 -21.70 7.96
CA MET A 102 -9.39 -21.30 6.89
C MET A 102 -10.46 -20.33 7.39
N SER A 103 -10.99 -20.59 8.59
CA SER A 103 -11.95 -19.70 9.26
C SER A 103 -11.34 -18.31 9.51
N ASP A 104 -10.10 -18.24 9.99
CA ASP A 104 -9.37 -16.98 10.20
C ASP A 104 -9.16 -16.21 8.90
N ILE A 105 -8.85 -16.91 7.81
CA ILE A 105 -8.72 -16.32 6.46
C ILE A 105 -10.07 -15.75 6.01
N ILE A 106 -11.14 -16.53 6.12
CA ILE A 106 -12.50 -16.10 5.74
C ILE A 106 -12.94 -14.89 6.54
N HIS A 107 -12.71 -14.89 7.86
CA HIS A 107 -13.03 -13.76 8.73
C HIS A 107 -12.28 -12.49 8.29
N LYS A 108 -10.98 -12.59 7.99
CA LYS A 108 -10.21 -11.45 7.48
C LYS A 108 -10.72 -10.96 6.13
N ILE A 109 -11.12 -11.87 5.23
CA ILE A 109 -11.73 -11.47 3.94
C ILE A 109 -13.04 -10.70 4.18
N HIS A 110 -13.88 -11.12 5.13
CA HIS A 110 -15.10 -10.42 5.48
C HIS A 110 -14.81 -9.03 6.08
N GLU A 111 -13.85 -8.94 6.99
CA GLU A 111 -13.43 -7.66 7.59
C GLU A 111 -12.96 -6.65 6.53
N LEU A 112 -12.26 -7.13 5.50
CA LEU A 112 -11.69 -6.29 4.46
C LEU A 112 -12.65 -5.94 3.32
N SER A 113 -13.50 -6.89 2.94
CA SER A 113 -14.50 -6.68 1.90
C SER A 113 -15.72 -5.90 2.41
N GLY A 114 -15.93 -5.85 3.73
CA GLY A 114 -17.14 -5.29 4.33
C GLY A 114 -18.40 -6.08 3.97
N SER A 115 -18.25 -7.32 3.52
CA SER A 115 -19.33 -8.18 3.04
C SER A 115 -19.28 -9.53 3.73
N ASN A 116 -20.44 -10.06 4.11
CA ASN A 116 -20.60 -11.40 4.67
C ASN A 116 -20.96 -12.45 3.58
N ALA A 117 -20.78 -12.10 2.30
CA ALA A 117 -21.03 -13.03 1.21
C ALA A 117 -20.09 -14.25 1.28
N PRO A 118 -20.55 -15.47 1.00
CA PRO A 118 -19.74 -16.67 1.11
C PRO A 118 -18.46 -16.56 0.25
N VAL A 119 -17.31 -16.75 0.88
CA VAL A 119 -16.01 -16.72 0.20
C VAL A 119 -15.85 -18.01 -0.60
N ARG A 120 -15.70 -17.87 -1.92
CA ARG A 120 -15.38 -18.99 -2.83
C ARG A 120 -14.07 -18.70 -3.52
N PHE A 121 -13.13 -19.64 -3.40
CA PHE A 121 -11.85 -19.56 -4.10
C PHE A 121 -12.01 -20.23 -5.47
N GLU A 122 -12.00 -19.45 -6.54
CA GLU A 122 -12.03 -19.99 -7.90
C GLU A 122 -10.66 -20.55 -8.28
N THR A 123 -10.60 -21.84 -8.60
CA THR A 123 -9.37 -22.52 -9.03
C THR A 123 -9.09 -22.37 -10.53
N ASN A 124 -10.10 -21.99 -11.32
CA ASN A 124 -10.01 -21.93 -12.79
C ASN A 124 -9.20 -20.74 -13.32
N ASN A 125 -9.00 -19.69 -12.51
CA ASN A 125 -8.32 -18.45 -12.91
C ASN A 125 -6.91 -18.32 -12.30
N MET A 126 -6.26 -19.43 -11.96
CA MET A 126 -4.86 -19.37 -11.53
C MET A 126 -3.95 -19.08 -12.71
N ILE A 127 -3.08 -18.09 -12.56
CA ILE A 127 -2.08 -17.75 -13.57
C ILE A 127 -1.06 -18.90 -13.62
N PRO A 128 -0.90 -19.59 -14.77
CA PRO A 128 0.12 -20.63 -14.94
C PRO A 128 1.52 -20.06 -14.68
N ILE A 129 2.42 -20.91 -14.17
CA ILE A 129 3.80 -20.53 -13.86
C ILE A 129 4.49 -19.91 -15.08
N ASP A 130 4.23 -20.45 -16.27
CA ASP A 130 4.77 -19.98 -17.55
C ASP A 130 4.34 -18.53 -17.86
N GLN A 131 3.11 -18.15 -17.49
CA GLN A 131 2.62 -16.78 -17.64
C GLN A 131 3.24 -15.83 -16.61
N ILE A 132 3.55 -16.32 -15.39
CA ILE A 132 4.27 -15.54 -14.38
C ILE A 132 5.68 -15.20 -14.86
N GLU A 133 6.36 -16.12 -15.55
CA GLU A 133 7.70 -15.86 -16.10
C GLU A 133 7.70 -14.77 -17.19
N VAL A 134 6.68 -14.76 -18.06
CA VAL A 134 6.48 -13.69 -19.05
C VAL A 134 6.22 -12.34 -18.36
N LEU A 135 5.32 -12.31 -17.37
CA LEU A 135 5.02 -11.11 -16.59
C LEU A 135 6.24 -10.56 -15.84
N LEU A 136 7.11 -11.43 -15.32
CA LEU A 136 8.36 -11.04 -14.67
C LEU A 136 9.37 -10.39 -15.63
N ASN A 137 9.38 -10.81 -16.89
CA ASN A 137 10.30 -10.27 -17.89
C ASN A 137 9.79 -8.95 -18.49
N ASP A 138 8.48 -8.76 -18.55
CA ASP A 138 7.84 -7.53 -19.06
C ASP A 138 7.68 -6.43 -18.00
N MET A 139 7.94 -6.72 -16.72
CA MET A 139 7.78 -5.74 -15.66
C MET A 139 8.82 -4.60 -15.75
N SER A 140 8.36 -3.45 -16.24
CA SER A 140 8.96 -2.13 -16.04
C SER A 140 8.74 -1.69 -14.58
N ILE A 141 9.52 -2.28 -13.67
CA ILE A 141 9.38 -2.21 -12.21
C ILE A 141 9.26 -0.78 -11.64
N VAL A 142 9.74 0.25 -12.34
CA VAL A 142 10.00 1.56 -11.70
C VAL A 142 8.90 2.61 -11.94
N SER A 143 8.01 2.44 -12.92
CA SER A 143 7.20 3.57 -13.43
C SER A 143 5.76 3.68 -12.89
N GLU A 144 5.16 2.62 -12.37
CA GLU A 144 3.74 2.60 -11.99
C GLU A 144 3.43 2.58 -10.49
N ASN A 145 4.44 2.63 -9.62
CA ASN A 145 4.19 2.67 -8.19
C ASN A 145 3.56 4.02 -7.76
N VAL A 146 2.34 3.96 -7.21
CA VAL A 146 1.57 5.12 -6.72
C VAL A 146 2.31 5.91 -5.63
N TYR A 147 3.04 5.22 -4.74
CA TYR A 147 3.84 5.86 -3.70
C TYR A 147 5.01 6.64 -4.28
N LEU A 148 5.76 6.05 -5.23
CA LEU A 148 6.85 6.74 -5.94
C LEU A 148 6.31 7.95 -6.72
N ARG A 149 5.14 7.82 -7.35
CA ARG A 149 4.47 8.92 -8.04
C ARG A 149 4.08 10.06 -7.10
N THR A 150 3.50 9.73 -5.94
CA THR A 150 3.15 10.71 -4.90
C THR A 150 4.39 11.46 -4.39
N ARG A 151 5.51 10.75 -4.25
CA ARG A 151 6.79 11.33 -3.82
C ARG A 151 7.42 12.23 -4.89
N ALA A 152 7.33 11.84 -6.16
CA ALA A 152 7.73 12.69 -7.27
C ALA A 152 6.94 14.02 -7.26
N TYR A 153 5.62 13.97 -7.05
CA TYR A 153 4.81 15.19 -6.92
C TYR A 153 5.22 16.07 -5.74
N LYS A 154 5.56 15.48 -4.58
CA LYS A 154 6.05 16.25 -3.42
C LYS A 154 7.37 16.96 -3.74
N ARG A 155 8.30 16.27 -4.40
CA ARG A 155 9.57 16.85 -4.88
C ARG A 155 9.33 18.01 -5.85
N ASP A 156 8.47 17.81 -6.85
CA ASP A 156 8.21 18.82 -7.88
C ASP A 156 7.53 20.05 -7.30
N LEU A 157 6.57 19.86 -6.38
CA LEU A 157 5.92 20.93 -5.66
C LEU A 157 6.89 21.72 -4.77
N ALA A 158 7.88 21.05 -4.16
CA ALA A 158 8.94 21.72 -3.42
C ALA A 158 9.87 22.53 -4.35
N GLY A 159 10.16 22.02 -5.55
CA GLY A 159 10.92 22.71 -6.60
C GLY A 159 10.23 23.99 -7.06
N ILE A 160 8.95 23.89 -7.46
CA ILE A 160 8.14 25.04 -7.88
C ILE A 160 8.07 26.11 -6.78
N LYS A 161 7.95 25.71 -5.51
CA LYS A 161 7.95 26.66 -4.38
C LYS A 161 9.28 27.37 -4.18
N TYR A 162 10.38 26.69 -4.45
CA TYR A 162 11.72 27.27 -4.38
C TYR A 162 11.91 28.27 -5.52
N GLU A 163 11.54 27.91 -6.75
CA GLU A 163 11.59 28.79 -7.92
C GLU A 163 10.74 30.04 -7.73
N LEU A 164 9.48 29.89 -7.30
CA LEU A 164 8.59 31.01 -6.98
C LEU A 164 9.22 31.99 -5.97
N GLU A 165 9.90 31.48 -4.94
CA GLU A 165 10.51 32.36 -3.95
C GLU A 165 11.80 33.01 -4.45
N ASN A 166 12.53 32.32 -5.32
CA ASN A 166 13.68 32.90 -6.00
C ASN A 166 13.26 34.03 -6.94
N ASP A 167 12.14 33.87 -7.65
CA ASP A 167 11.62 34.85 -8.60
C ASP A 167 11.01 36.07 -7.89
N LYS A 168 10.28 35.86 -6.78
CA LYS A 168 9.83 36.96 -5.91
C LYS A 168 10.94 37.84 -5.38
N ASN A 169 12.12 37.26 -5.15
CA ASN A 169 13.32 38.01 -4.74
C ASN A 169 14.01 38.73 -5.90
N ARG A 170 13.52 38.56 -7.14
CA ARG A 170 14.00 39.23 -8.35
C ARG A 170 12.97 40.17 -8.97
N ASP A 171 11.72 40.12 -8.52
CA ASP A 171 10.66 40.99 -9.04
C ASP A 171 10.81 42.43 -8.55
N TYR A 172 10.97 43.34 -9.51
CA TYR A 172 11.15 44.78 -9.27
C TYR A 172 9.84 45.57 -9.34
N LEU A 173 8.81 45.03 -9.99
CA LEU A 173 7.50 45.67 -10.16
C LEU A 173 6.47 44.90 -9.32
N SER A 174 5.89 45.55 -8.31
CA SER A 174 4.92 44.92 -7.40
C SER A 174 3.49 45.03 -7.90
N TYR A 175 3.10 46.18 -8.46
CA TYR A 175 1.79 46.39 -9.07
C TYR A 175 1.79 47.58 -10.03
N VAL A 176 0.84 47.55 -10.95
CA VAL A 176 0.39 48.71 -11.72
C VAL A 176 -1.11 48.84 -11.48
N GLN A 177 -1.54 49.95 -10.90
CA GLN A 177 -2.93 50.21 -10.61
C GLN A 177 -3.39 51.44 -11.39
N LEU A 178 -4.49 51.28 -12.12
CA LEU A 178 -5.17 52.36 -12.81
C LEU A 178 -6.47 52.64 -12.06
N SER A 179 -6.60 53.84 -11.51
CA SER A 179 -7.84 54.30 -10.87
C SER A 179 -8.44 55.43 -11.67
N TYR A 180 -9.77 55.43 -11.77
CA TYR A 180 -10.54 56.52 -12.36
C TYR A 180 -11.52 57.05 -11.31
N ASP A 181 -11.40 58.32 -10.96
CA ASP A 181 -12.30 58.99 -10.03
C ASP A 181 -13.31 59.84 -10.82
N SER A 182 -14.57 59.42 -10.79
CA SER A 182 -15.65 60.07 -11.54
C SER A 182 -16.27 61.28 -10.83
N GLU A 183 -15.83 61.60 -9.60
CA GLU A 183 -16.39 62.70 -8.80
C GLU A 183 -15.73 64.06 -9.10
N ASP A 184 -14.49 64.08 -9.62
CA ASP A 184 -13.80 65.29 -10.07
C ASP A 184 -14.20 65.66 -11.51
N LYS A 185 -15.38 66.29 -11.66
CA LYS A 185 -15.96 66.66 -12.96
C LYS A 185 -15.34 67.90 -13.62
N ASP A 186 -14.59 68.70 -12.87
CA ASP A 186 -14.13 70.01 -13.36
C ASP A 186 -12.75 69.94 -14.06
N GLU A 187 -11.99 68.86 -13.90
CA GLU A 187 -10.70 68.67 -14.56
C GLU A 187 -10.50 67.19 -15.00
N PRO A 188 -10.84 66.83 -16.25
CA PRO A 188 -10.70 65.45 -16.75
C PRO A 188 -9.25 64.93 -16.74
N GLU A 189 -8.28 65.85 -16.66
CA GLU A 189 -6.85 65.54 -16.55
C GLU A 189 -6.44 65.01 -15.15
N LYS A 190 -7.25 65.27 -14.11
CA LYS A 190 -7.00 64.80 -12.73
C LYS A 190 -7.77 63.53 -12.35
N ALA A 191 -8.72 63.11 -13.18
CA ALA A 191 -9.60 61.98 -12.91
C ALA A 191 -8.94 60.60 -13.06
N TYR A 192 -7.70 60.52 -13.59
CA TYR A 192 -6.97 59.27 -13.78
C TYR A 192 -5.71 59.24 -12.94
N SER A 193 -5.54 58.21 -12.11
CA SER A 193 -4.27 57.94 -11.42
C SER A 193 -3.68 56.62 -11.87
N VAL A 194 -2.39 56.66 -12.21
CA VAL A 194 -1.59 55.47 -12.50
C VAL A 194 -0.57 55.31 -11.39
N GLU A 195 -0.73 54.29 -10.57
CA GLU A 195 0.21 53.97 -9.50
C GLU A 195 1.12 52.84 -9.92
N PHE A 196 2.42 53.05 -9.78
CA PHE A 196 3.44 52.04 -9.99
C PHE A 196 4.08 51.68 -8.64
N GLY A 197 3.84 50.45 -8.20
CA GLY A 197 4.54 49.90 -7.05
C GLY A 197 5.86 49.26 -7.50
N PHE A 198 6.99 49.76 -6.99
CA PHE A 198 8.29 49.11 -7.18
C PHE A 198 8.71 48.38 -5.90
N ASN A 199 9.28 47.19 -6.05
CA ASN A 199 9.81 46.39 -4.95
C ASN A 199 11.34 46.37 -5.05
N MET A 200 12.04 46.80 -4.00
CA MET A 200 13.50 46.70 -3.94
C MET A 200 13.92 45.47 -3.13
N PRO A 201 14.43 44.40 -3.78
CA PRO A 201 14.70 43.12 -3.11
C PRO A 201 15.86 43.18 -2.10
N PHE A 202 16.71 44.21 -2.15
CA PHE A 202 17.84 44.39 -1.22
C PHE A 202 17.42 44.77 0.21
N ILE A 203 16.18 45.22 0.40
CA ILE A 203 15.65 45.71 1.69
C ILE A 203 14.90 44.59 2.44
N ARG A 204 14.50 43.51 1.76
CA ARG A 204 13.81 42.36 2.39
C ARG A 204 14.80 41.35 2.94
N SER A 205 14.61 40.96 4.20
CA SER A 205 15.41 39.97 4.92
C SER A 205 15.05 38.51 4.63
N ASP A 206 14.20 38.23 3.64
CA ASP A 206 13.67 36.89 3.32
C ASP A 206 14.71 35.89 2.73
N ARG A 207 16.01 36.17 2.85
CA ARG A 207 17.07 35.23 2.49
C ARG A 207 16.98 33.91 3.26
N ASP A 208 16.46 33.94 4.48
CA ASP A 208 16.29 32.75 5.31
C ASP A 208 15.12 31.88 4.81
N SER A 209 14.05 32.48 4.29
CA SER A 209 12.92 31.72 3.72
C SER A 209 13.32 30.99 2.43
N LEU A 210 14.17 31.62 1.60
CA LEU A 210 14.72 31.01 0.40
C LEU A 210 15.64 29.82 0.72
N LYS A 211 16.53 29.97 1.72
CA LYS A 211 17.40 28.89 2.19
C LYS A 211 16.58 27.71 2.73
N LEU A 212 15.56 27.98 3.54
CA LEU A 212 14.67 26.93 4.07
C LEU A 212 13.94 26.19 2.95
N LYS A 213 13.43 26.89 1.93
CA LYS A 213 12.78 26.27 0.76
C LYS A 213 13.75 25.43 -0.07
N LYS A 214 14.99 25.90 -0.26
CA LYS A 214 16.06 25.13 -0.92
C LYS A 214 16.40 23.85 -0.17
N ILE A 215 16.59 23.95 1.16
CA ILE A 215 16.87 22.78 2.01
C ILE A 215 15.73 21.77 1.90
N LYS A 216 14.48 22.24 1.96
CA LYS A 216 13.30 21.37 1.81
C LYS A 216 13.26 20.66 0.46
N TYR A 217 13.50 21.38 -0.64
CA TYR A 217 13.59 20.76 -1.96
C TYR A 217 14.68 19.68 -2.04
N LEU A 218 15.87 19.96 -1.50
CA LEU A 218 16.97 18.99 -1.47
C LEU A 218 16.64 17.76 -0.62
N GLN A 219 15.99 17.95 0.53
CA GLN A 219 15.53 16.84 1.38
C GLN A 219 14.47 15.97 0.68
N ASP A 220 13.47 16.59 0.05
CA ASP A 220 12.41 15.86 -0.66
C ASP A 220 12.96 15.15 -1.91
N LYS A 221 13.95 15.75 -2.59
CA LYS A 221 14.69 15.11 -3.69
C LYS A 221 15.49 13.90 -3.21
N PHE A 222 16.25 14.05 -2.14
CA PHE A 222 17.04 12.95 -1.58
C PHE A 222 16.16 11.77 -1.17
N LYS A 223 15.06 12.03 -0.45
CA LYS A 223 14.09 11.00 -0.05
C LYS A 223 13.49 10.26 -1.24
N TYR A 224 13.14 10.99 -2.30
CA TYR A 224 12.61 10.38 -3.51
C TYR A 224 13.62 9.43 -4.17
N GLU A 225 14.88 9.84 -4.31
CA GLU A 225 15.92 8.99 -4.90
C GLU A 225 16.24 7.77 -4.03
N GLU A 226 16.27 7.94 -2.70
CA GLU A 226 16.48 6.85 -1.75
C GLU A 226 15.35 5.82 -1.81
N GLU A 227 14.09 6.26 -1.74
CA GLU A 227 12.93 5.36 -1.84
C GLU A 227 12.85 4.68 -3.21
N LYS A 228 13.20 5.38 -4.30
CA LYS A 228 13.29 4.80 -5.63
C LYS A 228 14.35 3.70 -5.69
N ARG A 229 15.53 3.93 -5.09
CA ARG A 229 16.60 2.93 -5.01
C ARG A 229 16.16 1.71 -4.21
N VAL A 230 15.63 1.90 -2.99
CA VAL A 230 15.17 0.80 -2.14
C VAL A 230 14.09 -0.02 -2.84
N PHE A 231 13.13 0.64 -3.48
CA PHE A 231 12.07 -0.05 -4.23
C PHE A 231 12.63 -0.87 -5.40
N SER A 232 13.61 -0.33 -6.13
CA SER A 232 14.27 -1.07 -7.22
C SER A 232 15.06 -2.27 -6.71
N GLU A 233 15.74 -2.15 -5.58
CA GLU A 233 16.49 -3.24 -4.95
C GLU A 233 15.54 -4.34 -4.44
N GLN A 234 14.45 -3.96 -3.79
CA GLN A 234 13.42 -4.89 -3.32
C GLN A 234 12.79 -5.66 -4.47
N ALA A 235 12.32 -4.97 -5.51
CA ALA A 235 11.68 -5.61 -6.65
C ALA A 235 12.64 -6.52 -7.43
N LEU A 236 13.93 -6.15 -7.54
CA LEU A 236 14.95 -7.06 -8.08
C LEU A 236 15.10 -8.30 -7.19
N SER A 237 15.21 -8.13 -5.87
CA SER A 237 15.37 -9.24 -4.94
C SER A 237 14.19 -10.21 -4.97
N GLU A 238 12.96 -9.70 -5.00
CA GLU A 238 11.74 -10.49 -5.09
C GLU A 238 11.63 -11.20 -6.45
N SER A 239 11.98 -10.51 -7.55
CA SER A 239 12.06 -11.13 -8.88
C SER A 239 13.07 -12.28 -8.91
N TYR A 240 14.25 -12.12 -8.28
CA TYR A 240 15.23 -13.21 -8.18
C TYR A 240 14.71 -14.39 -7.35
N LEU A 241 14.05 -14.12 -6.22
CA LEU A 241 13.42 -15.17 -5.39
C LEU A 241 12.35 -15.92 -6.18
N LEU A 242 11.48 -15.21 -6.91
CA LEU A 242 10.45 -15.83 -7.73
C LEU A 242 11.07 -16.68 -8.84
N LYS A 243 12.06 -16.17 -9.59
CA LYS A 243 12.77 -16.92 -10.63
C LYS A 243 13.43 -18.18 -10.08
N ARG A 244 13.99 -18.12 -8.85
CA ARG A 244 14.56 -19.30 -8.18
C ARG A 244 13.49 -20.32 -7.82
N LEU A 245 12.35 -19.88 -7.27
CA LEU A 245 11.23 -20.77 -6.91
C LEU A 245 10.63 -21.46 -8.14
N ILE A 246 10.52 -20.74 -9.26
CA ILE A 246 10.05 -21.30 -10.55
C ILE A 246 11.00 -22.42 -11.03
N ARG A 247 12.31 -22.22 -10.94
CA ARG A 247 13.33 -23.21 -11.37
C ARG A 247 13.50 -24.42 -10.45
N GLN A 248 12.96 -24.37 -9.24
CA GLN A 248 13.05 -25.48 -8.26
C GLN A 248 11.89 -26.48 -8.37
N LYS A 249 10.87 -26.17 -9.17
CA LYS A 249 9.84 -27.13 -9.61
C LYS A 249 10.30 -27.82 -10.88
#